data_AF-A0A835Y3Q5-F1
#
_entry.id   AF-A0A835Y3Q5-F1
#
_cell.length_a   1.000
_cell.length_b   1.000
_cell.length_c   1.000
_cell.angle_alpha   90.00
_cell.angle_beta   90.00
_cell.angle_gamma   90.00
#
_symmetry.space_group_name_H-M   'P 1'
#
loop_
_entity.id
_entity.type
_entity.pdbx_description
1 polymer ?
#
loop_
_entity_poly.entity_id
_entity_poly.type
_entity_poly.pdbx_seq_one_letter_code
_entity_poly.pdbx_strand_id
1 'polypeptide(L)'
;MGSAPLAEPSLGRPSCLGAPRLTRVHAVLRSPHRASTPRIGAVPCPASPHQPAPTPRRQTITHVAGFNSQLYENYRDTVKADTFKEGSRQARRATFTFADWKRHRSGERYLHHMSTLVESGIVRGIAGPVLLITLITAVVAALNAAHAAALLPTWVPPMPCIAIEPVQLTSIALSLLLVFRTNASYSRWDEGRRSFGSITTVSRDIARQAFAWFRPGDYESRARLGRWLVALCRSTMVNLRDEHNLQAEMREVLQPEEVQAVVEALHPPSFCLQMITWIIQSAGLPQELVIRMDENVSRLTDGVSACERILNTPIPLSYTRHTARFLMAWLCCLPFCLWTYCGVAMVPIAALIAFVLLGIEEIGVYIEEPFSILALEKLVNKLENIINAMLREHKELEEVFKAVPPAQSCVIDLEEIFRTVSPAPPPAPPPPPPPPVLEPVQAASPRRGSVRAGLSNAAAAAASAAAAAAAMLPQLNAF
;
A
#
# COMPACT_ATOMS: atom_id res chain seq x y z
N MET A 1 29.47 -8.03 48.68
CA MET A 1 30.27 -7.73 49.89
C MET A 1 29.80 -6.38 50.45
N GLY A 2 30.37 -5.88 51.56
CA GLY A 2 29.86 -4.68 52.28
C GLY A 2 29.89 -3.37 51.46
N SER A 3 29.37 -2.25 51.98
CA SER A 3 28.92 -1.97 53.35
C SER A 3 27.95 -0.78 53.44
N ALA A 4 27.16 -0.70 54.52
CA ALA A 4 26.40 0.48 54.97
C ALA A 4 27.14 1.13 56.18
N PRO A 5 26.62 2.13 56.95
CA PRO A 5 25.31 2.84 56.91
C PRO A 5 25.39 4.38 57.21
N LEU A 6 24.24 5.02 57.54
CA LEU A 6 24.04 6.32 58.26
C LEU A 6 24.31 7.63 57.46
N ALA A 7 23.60 8.76 57.67
CA ALA A 7 22.36 9.07 58.41
C ALA A 7 21.71 10.40 57.90
N GLU A 8 20.46 10.69 58.34
CA GLU A 8 19.68 11.92 58.07
C GLU A 8 19.83 12.98 59.23
N PRO A 9 18.98 14.04 59.41
CA PRO A 9 18.09 14.80 58.51
C PRO A 9 18.16 16.37 58.66
N SER A 10 17.27 17.08 57.94
CA SER A 10 16.46 18.24 58.42
C SER A 10 16.71 19.71 57.93
N LEU A 11 15.62 20.27 57.34
CA LEU A 11 15.04 21.63 57.45
C LEU A 11 15.87 22.93 57.32
N GLY A 12 15.54 23.74 56.30
CA GLY A 12 15.91 25.18 56.22
C GLY A 12 15.33 25.95 55.02
N ARG A 13 14.56 27.02 55.28
CA ARG A 13 14.05 28.06 54.35
C ARG A 13 13.95 29.38 55.15
N PRO A 14 13.84 30.60 54.56
CA PRO A 14 13.81 30.98 53.13
C PRO A 14 14.72 32.22 52.78
N SER A 15 14.48 32.82 51.59
CA SER A 15 14.51 34.28 51.30
C SER A 15 15.69 34.96 50.55
N CYS A 16 15.45 35.18 49.24
CA CYS A 16 15.39 36.51 48.57
C CYS A 16 16.64 37.25 48.00
N LEU A 17 16.36 37.89 46.83
CA LEU A 17 17.00 39.05 46.13
C LEU A 17 18.14 38.79 45.11
N GLY A 18 17.93 39.28 43.87
CA GLY A 18 18.92 39.26 42.77
C GLY A 18 18.32 39.30 41.34
N ALA A 19 17.86 40.47 40.87
CA ALA A 19 17.34 40.76 39.50
C ALA A 19 17.57 42.27 39.19
N PRO A 20 17.18 42.90 38.03
CA PRO A 20 16.35 42.44 36.89
C PRO A 20 16.72 43.01 35.47
N ARG A 21 15.76 42.88 34.51
CA ARG A 21 15.58 43.62 33.22
C ARG A 21 16.48 43.19 32.04
N LEU A 22 16.08 43.35 30.76
CA LEU A 22 14.91 44.01 30.11
C LEU A 22 13.99 42.92 29.44
N THR A 23 12.76 43.06 28.89
CA THR A 23 11.84 44.11 28.35
C THR A 23 12.19 44.70 26.96
N ARG A 24 11.29 44.98 26.00
CA ARG A 24 9.81 44.92 25.86
C ARG A 24 9.49 44.73 24.32
N VAL A 25 8.28 44.69 23.75
CA VAL A 25 7.12 45.63 23.79
C VAL A 25 5.82 44.88 23.40
N HIS A 26 4.68 45.28 24.00
CA HIS A 26 3.31 44.96 23.57
C HIS A 26 2.62 46.24 23.08
N ALA A 27 1.61 46.13 22.21
CA ALA A 27 0.63 47.21 21.99
C ALA A 27 -0.79 46.69 21.73
N VAL A 28 -1.69 46.93 22.67
CA VAL A 28 -3.16 46.91 22.50
C VAL A 28 -3.69 48.14 23.22
N LEU A 29 -4.60 48.90 22.61
CA LEU A 29 -5.19 50.11 23.20
C LEU A 29 -6.71 50.15 23.06
N ARG A 30 -7.37 50.67 24.09
CA ARG A 30 -8.80 51.03 24.15
C ARG A 30 -8.92 52.33 24.94
N SER A 31 -9.77 53.26 24.49
CA SER A 31 -10.20 54.46 25.22
C SER A 31 -11.57 54.94 24.66
N PRO A 32 -12.44 55.67 25.41
CA PRO A 32 -13.87 55.71 25.10
C PRO A 32 -14.52 57.11 24.85
N HIS A 33 -15.81 57.05 24.46
CA HIS A 33 -16.91 58.01 24.72
C HIS A 33 -17.15 59.32 23.89
N ARG A 34 -18.29 59.29 23.16
CA ARG A 34 -19.47 60.22 23.25
C ARG A 34 -19.63 61.39 22.24
N ALA A 35 -20.86 61.51 21.70
CA ALA A 35 -21.49 62.64 20.95
C ALA A 35 -20.94 62.94 19.52
N SER A 36 -21.69 63.50 18.54
CA SER A 36 -23.11 63.93 18.44
C SER A 36 -23.71 63.78 17.00
N THR A 37 -25.05 63.93 16.89
CA THR A 37 -25.97 63.82 15.72
C THR A 37 -25.97 65.07 14.78
N PRO A 38 -26.78 65.22 13.67
CA PRO A 38 -28.01 64.50 13.27
C PRO A 38 -28.36 64.29 11.76
N ARG A 39 -29.56 63.71 11.52
CA ARG A 39 -30.37 63.58 10.26
C ARG A 39 -29.87 62.53 9.24
N ILE A 40 -30.67 61.90 8.35
CA ILE A 40 -32.15 61.63 8.18
C ILE A 40 -32.27 60.42 7.19
N GLY A 41 -33.35 59.64 7.07
CA GLY A 41 -34.62 59.53 7.81
C GLY A 41 -35.55 58.44 7.21
N ALA A 42 -36.72 58.19 7.84
CA ALA A 42 -37.80 57.23 7.49
C ALA A 42 -37.42 55.71 7.45
N VAL A 43 -37.87 54.79 8.33
CA VAL A 43 -39.16 54.52 9.03
C VAL A 43 -40.27 54.08 8.03
N PRO A 44 -41.00 52.94 8.21
CA PRO A 44 -41.34 52.24 9.46
C PRO A 44 -41.06 50.71 9.56
N CYS A 45 -41.23 50.17 10.77
CA CYS A 45 -41.43 48.74 11.08
C CYS A 45 -42.90 48.50 11.52
N PRO A 46 -43.32 47.23 11.74
CA PRO A 46 -43.91 46.93 13.05
C PRO A 46 -43.59 45.55 13.66
N ALA A 47 -43.55 45.55 15.01
CA ALA A 47 -43.91 44.49 15.97
C ALA A 47 -43.37 43.04 15.81
N SER A 48 -42.68 42.58 16.86
CA SER A 48 -42.70 41.19 17.34
C SER A 48 -43.90 41.00 18.29
N PRO A 49 -44.49 39.79 18.43
CA PRO A 49 -43.98 38.87 19.46
C PRO A 49 -44.00 37.36 19.07
N HIS A 50 -43.37 36.58 19.98
CA HIS A 50 -43.41 35.12 20.18
C HIS A 50 -42.22 34.26 19.71
N GLN A 51 -41.54 33.72 20.74
CA GLN A 51 -40.78 32.47 20.83
C GLN A 51 -39.71 32.16 19.75
N PRO A 52 -38.41 32.06 20.12
CA PRO A 52 -37.44 31.41 19.25
C PRO A 52 -37.77 29.92 19.16
N ALA A 53 -37.97 29.41 17.94
CA ALA A 53 -38.14 27.97 17.72
C ALA A 53 -36.92 27.19 18.23
N PRO A 54 -37.10 26.00 18.84
CA PRO A 54 -36.00 25.22 19.37
C PRO A 54 -35.05 24.81 18.24
N THR A 55 -33.77 25.19 18.36
CA THR A 55 -32.74 24.82 17.40
C THR A 55 -32.62 23.29 17.31
N PRO A 56 -32.53 22.70 16.10
CA PRO A 56 -32.42 21.25 15.96
C PRO A 56 -31.19 20.73 16.71
N ARG A 57 -31.46 19.84 17.66
CA ARG A 57 -30.58 19.47 18.76
C ARG A 57 -29.30 18.79 18.25
N ARG A 58 -28.18 19.53 18.21
CA ARG A 58 -26.84 19.08 17.74
C ARG A 58 -26.19 18.08 18.72
N GLN A 59 -26.85 16.96 19.01
CA GLN A 59 -26.40 15.92 19.96
C GLN A 59 -26.35 14.51 19.37
N THR A 60 -27.02 14.24 18.24
CA THR A 60 -27.11 12.88 17.66
C THR A 60 -25.81 12.42 16.97
N ILE A 61 -25.07 13.34 16.34
CA ILE A 61 -23.88 13.00 15.53
C ILE A 61 -22.68 12.62 16.42
N THR A 62 -22.46 13.34 17.52
CA THR A 62 -21.35 13.09 18.45
C THR A 62 -21.47 11.75 19.18
N HIS A 63 -22.68 11.34 19.57
CA HIS A 63 -22.88 10.06 20.27
C HIS A 63 -22.62 8.84 19.35
N VAL A 64 -23.00 8.93 18.08
CA VAL A 64 -22.72 7.88 17.08
C VAL A 64 -21.22 7.83 16.73
N ALA A 65 -20.53 8.98 16.67
CA ALA A 65 -19.09 9.01 16.49
C ALA A 65 -18.33 8.35 17.66
N GLY A 66 -18.69 8.68 18.90
CA GLY A 66 -18.08 8.09 20.10
C GLY A 66 -18.31 6.58 20.21
N PHE A 67 -19.54 6.12 20.02
CA PHE A 67 -19.89 4.69 20.04
C PHE A 67 -19.13 3.89 18.97
N ASN A 68 -18.97 4.46 17.77
CA ASN A 68 -18.15 3.84 16.73
C ASN A 68 -16.66 3.79 17.09
N SER A 69 -16.08 4.85 17.64
CA SER A 69 -14.66 4.86 18.08
C SER A 69 -14.40 3.75 19.10
N GLN A 70 -15.25 3.67 20.13
CA GLN A 70 -15.19 2.63 21.15
C GLN A 70 -15.33 1.21 20.56
N LEU A 71 -16.14 1.02 19.51
CA LEU A 71 -16.23 -0.26 18.78
C LEU A 71 -15.00 -0.59 17.91
N TYR A 72 -14.15 0.39 17.57
CA TYR A 72 -12.85 0.14 16.93
C TYR A 72 -11.75 -0.13 17.95
N GLU A 73 -11.71 0.64 19.04
CA GLU A 73 -10.79 0.46 20.17
C GLU A 73 -11.01 -0.92 20.83
N ASN A 74 -12.24 -1.23 21.26
CA ASN A 74 -12.58 -2.54 21.82
C ASN A 74 -12.27 -3.72 20.87
N TYR A 75 -12.32 -3.51 19.55
CA TYR A 75 -11.96 -4.56 18.58
C TYR A 75 -10.45 -4.82 18.53
N ARG A 76 -9.62 -3.76 18.60
CA ARG A 76 -8.16 -3.87 18.69
C ARG A 76 -7.75 -4.66 19.93
N ASP A 77 -8.40 -4.40 21.06
CA ASP A 77 -7.97 -4.93 22.35
C ASP A 77 -8.54 -6.33 22.66
N THR A 78 -9.59 -6.77 21.94
CA THR A 78 -10.22 -8.10 22.13
C THR A 78 -9.72 -9.18 21.18
N VAL A 79 -9.27 -8.83 19.97
CA VAL A 79 -8.79 -9.80 18.98
C VAL A 79 -7.27 -9.97 19.10
N LYS A 80 -6.84 -11.05 19.76
CA LYS A 80 -5.42 -11.40 19.91
C LYS A 80 -4.81 -11.76 18.54
N ALA A 81 -3.56 -11.34 18.33
CA ALA A 81 -2.77 -11.72 17.16
C ALA A 81 -2.51 -13.24 17.12
N ASP A 82 -2.56 -13.82 15.93
CA ASP A 82 -2.25 -15.23 15.68
C ASP A 82 -0.73 -15.39 15.50
N THR A 83 -0.06 -15.89 16.54
CA THR A 83 1.40 -16.04 16.57
C THR A 83 1.94 -16.98 15.49
N PHE A 84 1.14 -17.94 15.01
CA PHE A 84 1.53 -18.79 13.89
C PHE A 84 1.44 -18.02 12.57
N LYS A 85 0.36 -17.26 12.33
CA LYS A 85 0.26 -16.41 11.13
C LYS A 85 1.39 -15.39 11.06
N GLU A 86 1.65 -14.67 12.15
CA GLU A 86 2.72 -13.64 12.18
C GLU A 86 4.10 -14.24 11.93
N GLY A 87 4.51 -15.28 12.67
CA GLY A 87 5.80 -15.95 12.44
C GLY A 87 5.94 -16.53 11.02
N SER A 88 4.83 -16.92 10.40
CA SER A 88 4.82 -17.44 9.03
C SER A 88 4.97 -16.37 7.93
N ARG A 89 4.91 -15.06 8.24
CA ARG A 89 5.15 -13.99 7.26
C ARG A 89 6.64 -13.88 6.91
N GLN A 90 7.51 -13.87 7.93
CA GLN A 90 8.97 -13.74 7.78
C GLN A 90 9.55 -14.79 6.83
N ALA A 91 9.19 -16.07 7.04
CA ALA A 91 9.66 -17.21 6.25
C ALA A 91 9.26 -17.16 4.76
N ARG A 92 8.38 -16.23 4.36
CA ARG A 92 7.82 -16.12 3.01
C ARG A 92 8.25 -14.85 2.25
N ARG A 93 9.33 -14.18 2.71
CA ARG A 93 10.05 -13.08 2.02
C ARG A 93 10.82 -13.57 0.78
N ALA A 94 10.06 -14.04 -0.21
CA ALA A 94 10.56 -14.71 -1.40
C ALA A 94 11.21 -13.74 -2.40
N THR A 95 12.26 -14.22 -3.07
CA THR A 95 12.95 -13.54 -4.18
C THR A 95 13.31 -14.57 -5.22
N PHE A 96 12.75 -14.45 -6.43
CA PHE A 96 12.97 -15.44 -7.48
C PHE A 96 14.30 -15.20 -8.19
N THR A 97 15.19 -16.19 -8.13
CA THR A 97 16.34 -16.26 -9.05
C THR A 97 15.90 -16.79 -10.42
N PHE A 98 16.78 -16.74 -11.43
CA PHE A 98 16.52 -17.38 -12.73
C PHE A 98 16.27 -18.91 -12.61
N ALA A 99 16.87 -19.57 -11.61
CA ALA A 99 16.62 -20.98 -11.33
C ALA A 99 15.20 -21.21 -10.77
N ASP A 100 14.72 -20.31 -9.91
CA ASP A 100 13.37 -20.39 -9.35
C ASP A 100 12.31 -20.05 -10.41
N TRP A 101 12.59 -19.11 -11.31
CA TRP A 101 11.78 -18.91 -12.52
C TRP A 101 11.80 -20.11 -13.48
N LYS A 102 12.84 -20.96 -13.46
CA LYS A 102 12.82 -22.24 -14.20
C LYS A 102 11.95 -23.27 -13.49
N ARG A 103 12.10 -23.45 -12.18
CA ARG A 103 11.26 -24.33 -11.34
C ARG A 103 9.77 -23.96 -11.42
N HIS A 104 9.45 -22.66 -11.30
CA HIS A 104 8.08 -22.16 -11.34
C HIS A 104 7.39 -22.34 -12.72
N ARG A 105 8.15 -22.64 -13.79
CA ARG A 105 7.62 -22.96 -15.11
C ARG A 105 7.47 -24.47 -15.38
N SER A 106 7.83 -25.35 -14.44
CA SER A 106 7.62 -26.80 -14.62
C SER A 106 6.14 -27.20 -14.42
N GLY A 107 5.73 -28.29 -15.07
CA GLY A 107 4.40 -28.88 -14.84
C GLY A 107 4.30 -29.61 -13.49
N GLU A 108 5.40 -30.23 -13.05
CA GLU A 108 5.53 -30.94 -11.77
C GLU A 108 5.16 -30.07 -10.56
N ARG A 109 5.33 -28.74 -10.68
CA ARG A 109 4.87 -27.72 -9.75
C ARG A 109 3.45 -27.96 -9.24
N TYR A 110 2.52 -28.38 -10.09
CA TYR A 110 1.14 -28.62 -9.69
C TYR A 110 1.02 -29.81 -8.72
N LEU A 111 1.69 -30.94 -9.04
CA LEU A 111 1.70 -32.12 -8.17
C LEU A 111 2.37 -31.82 -6.83
N HIS A 112 3.49 -31.07 -6.84
CA HIS A 112 4.20 -30.66 -5.62
C HIS A 112 3.36 -29.70 -4.75
N HIS A 113 2.60 -28.77 -5.35
CA HIS A 113 1.69 -27.90 -4.59
C HIS A 113 0.45 -28.64 -4.06
N MET A 114 0.02 -29.73 -4.71
CA MET A 114 -1.01 -30.61 -4.16
C MET A 114 -0.49 -31.46 -2.99
N SER A 115 0.73 -32.00 -3.07
CA SER A 115 1.31 -32.78 -1.96
C SER A 115 1.65 -31.93 -0.73
N THR A 116 2.05 -30.67 -0.92
CA THR A 116 2.40 -29.72 0.17
C THR A 116 1.20 -28.91 0.69
N LEU A 117 -0.03 -29.23 0.27
CA LEU A 117 -1.24 -28.44 0.60
C LEU A 117 -1.45 -28.25 2.11
N VAL A 118 -1.26 -29.30 2.90
CA VAL A 118 -1.41 -29.30 4.38
C VAL A 118 -0.22 -28.67 5.13
N GLU A 119 0.87 -28.38 4.42
CA GLU A 119 2.04 -27.67 4.96
C GLU A 119 1.91 -26.15 4.78
N SER A 120 1.09 -25.71 3.84
CA SER A 120 0.82 -24.29 3.58
C SER A 120 0.27 -23.57 4.81
N GLY A 121 0.96 -22.52 5.25
CA GLY A 121 0.54 -21.68 6.38
C GLY A 121 -0.80 -20.96 6.15
N ILE A 122 -1.26 -20.79 4.91
CA ILE A 122 -2.61 -20.27 4.60
C ILE A 122 -3.66 -21.31 5.00
N VAL A 123 -3.45 -22.58 4.62
CA VAL A 123 -4.35 -23.69 4.92
C VAL A 123 -4.46 -23.93 6.43
N ARG A 124 -3.33 -23.86 7.14
CA ARG A 124 -3.31 -23.89 8.61
C ARG A 124 -4.00 -22.67 9.23
N GLY A 125 -3.83 -21.48 8.64
CA GLY A 125 -4.45 -20.23 9.07
C GLY A 125 -5.99 -20.18 8.93
N ILE A 126 -6.57 -20.95 8.02
CA ILE A 126 -8.04 -21.10 7.88
C ILE A 126 -8.59 -22.39 8.54
N ALA A 127 -7.73 -23.23 9.13
CA ALA A 127 -8.15 -24.54 9.63
C ALA A 127 -9.23 -24.46 10.72
N GLY A 128 -9.14 -23.50 11.64
CA GLY A 128 -10.17 -23.29 12.67
C GLY A 128 -11.56 -23.01 12.09
N PRO A 129 -11.74 -21.96 11.26
CA PRO A 129 -12.99 -21.70 10.54
C PRO A 129 -13.48 -22.86 9.67
N VAL A 130 -12.60 -23.54 8.92
CA VAL A 130 -12.98 -24.70 8.10
C VAL A 130 -13.47 -25.88 8.96
N LEU A 131 -12.80 -26.16 10.08
CA LEU A 131 -13.22 -27.19 11.04
C LEU A 131 -14.56 -26.84 11.70
N LEU A 132 -14.82 -25.56 11.99
CA LEU A 132 -16.10 -25.10 12.53
C LEU A 132 -17.25 -25.36 11.54
N ILE A 133 -17.11 -24.96 10.26
CA ILE A 133 -18.13 -25.22 9.22
C ILE A 133 -18.30 -26.73 9.00
N THR A 134 -17.21 -27.49 8.99
CA THR A 134 -17.24 -28.96 8.84
C THR A 134 -17.96 -29.62 10.02
N LEU A 135 -17.73 -29.16 11.26
CA LEU A 135 -18.41 -29.66 12.46
C LEU A 135 -19.91 -29.33 12.44
N ILE A 136 -20.29 -28.11 12.09
CA ILE A 136 -21.71 -27.72 11.93
C ILE A 136 -22.38 -28.61 10.88
N THR A 137 -21.70 -28.83 9.75
CA THR A 137 -22.21 -29.66 8.65
C THR A 137 -22.33 -31.13 9.07
N ALA A 138 -21.36 -31.66 9.81
CA ALA A 138 -21.40 -33.02 10.36
C ALA A 138 -22.52 -33.21 11.38
N VAL A 139 -22.79 -32.21 12.24
CA VAL A 139 -23.93 -32.24 13.18
C VAL A 139 -25.26 -32.20 12.44
N VAL A 140 -25.43 -31.33 11.44
CA VAL A 140 -26.66 -31.29 10.61
C VAL A 140 -26.86 -32.62 9.85
N ALA A 141 -25.80 -33.17 9.26
CA ALA A 141 -25.84 -34.46 8.58
C ALA A 141 -26.20 -35.62 9.53
N ALA A 142 -25.63 -35.64 10.74
CA ALA A 142 -25.90 -36.67 11.75
C ALA A 142 -27.34 -36.58 12.29
N LEU A 143 -27.85 -35.38 12.56
CA LEU A 143 -29.25 -35.17 12.97
C LEU A 143 -30.23 -35.63 11.88
N ASN A 144 -29.98 -35.27 10.62
CA ASN A 144 -30.82 -35.70 9.51
C ASN A 144 -30.75 -37.21 9.26
N ALA A 145 -29.58 -37.83 9.37
CA ALA A 145 -29.43 -39.28 9.26
C ALA A 145 -30.14 -40.01 10.42
N ALA A 146 -30.06 -39.51 11.65
CA ALA A 146 -30.77 -40.06 12.80
C ALA A 146 -32.29 -39.90 12.69
N HIS A 147 -32.78 -38.80 12.12
CA HIS A 147 -34.20 -38.60 11.80
C HIS A 147 -34.67 -39.59 10.73
N ALA A 148 -33.92 -39.72 9.62
CA ALA A 148 -34.24 -40.64 8.53
C ALA A 148 -34.19 -42.12 8.96
N ALA A 149 -33.35 -42.47 9.93
CA ALA A 149 -33.27 -43.80 10.54
C ALA A 149 -34.30 -44.04 11.67
N ALA A 150 -35.22 -43.11 11.92
CA ALA A 150 -36.21 -43.14 13.01
C ALA A 150 -35.59 -43.34 14.42
N LEU A 151 -34.34 -42.93 14.61
CA LEU A 151 -33.62 -43.00 15.90
C LEU A 151 -33.95 -41.83 16.83
N LEU A 152 -34.53 -40.74 16.29
CA LEU A 152 -34.97 -39.59 17.06
C LEU A 152 -36.43 -39.75 17.54
N PRO A 153 -36.78 -39.28 18.75
CA PRO A 153 -38.17 -39.27 19.22
C PRO A 153 -39.11 -38.50 18.29
N THR A 154 -40.36 -38.95 18.18
CA THR A 154 -41.39 -38.39 17.28
C THR A 154 -41.79 -36.93 17.56
N TRP A 155 -41.36 -36.36 18.68
CA TRP A 155 -41.54 -34.92 18.98
C TRP A 155 -40.44 -34.04 18.37
N VAL A 156 -39.33 -34.61 17.88
CA VAL A 156 -38.27 -33.87 17.19
C VAL A 156 -38.69 -33.66 15.74
N PRO A 157 -38.95 -32.41 15.29
CA PRO A 157 -39.29 -32.16 13.88
C PRO A 157 -38.08 -32.48 12.98
N PRO A 158 -38.31 -32.77 11.68
CA PRO A 158 -37.23 -32.78 10.71
C PRO A 158 -36.52 -31.41 10.70
N MET A 159 -35.21 -31.40 10.46
CA MET A 159 -34.47 -30.14 10.36
C MET A 159 -35.07 -29.26 9.24
N PRO A 160 -35.12 -27.93 9.43
CA PRO A 160 -35.64 -27.03 8.41
C PRO A 160 -34.78 -27.10 7.14
N CYS A 161 -35.34 -27.67 6.07
CA CYS A 161 -34.77 -27.57 4.73
C CYS A 161 -34.89 -26.13 4.25
N ILE A 162 -33.76 -25.42 4.22
CA ILE A 162 -33.72 -24.08 3.62
C ILE A 162 -33.61 -24.28 2.11
N ALA A 163 -34.53 -23.67 1.37
CA ALA A 163 -34.54 -23.71 -0.10
C ALA A 163 -33.19 -23.19 -0.66
N ILE A 164 -32.70 -23.75 -1.78
CA ILE A 164 -31.32 -23.53 -2.23
C ILE A 164 -31.15 -22.23 -3.05
N GLU A 165 -32.25 -21.69 -3.59
CA GLU A 165 -32.27 -20.56 -4.51
C GLU A 165 -31.71 -19.27 -3.88
N PRO A 166 -32.00 -18.91 -2.60
CA PRO A 166 -31.35 -17.79 -1.93
C PRO A 166 -29.82 -17.97 -1.81
N VAL A 167 -29.33 -19.19 -1.60
CA VAL A 167 -27.88 -19.49 -1.51
C VAL A 167 -27.23 -19.39 -2.89
N GLN A 168 -27.90 -19.87 -3.95
CA GLN A 168 -27.46 -19.72 -5.34
C GLN A 168 -27.41 -18.24 -5.76
N LEU A 169 -28.49 -17.48 -5.56
CA LEU A 169 -28.58 -16.05 -5.90
C LEU A 169 -27.52 -15.23 -5.17
N THR A 170 -27.24 -15.53 -3.91
CA THR A 170 -26.21 -14.81 -3.11
C THR A 170 -24.78 -15.23 -3.43
N SER A 171 -24.55 -16.43 -4.02
CA SER A 171 -23.20 -16.92 -4.35
C SER A 171 -22.46 -16.02 -5.36
N ILE A 172 -23.18 -15.43 -6.33
CA ILE A 172 -22.61 -14.51 -7.33
C ILE A 172 -22.18 -13.21 -6.65
N ALA A 173 -22.98 -12.67 -5.73
CA ALA A 173 -22.60 -11.50 -4.95
C ALA A 173 -21.39 -11.77 -4.04
N LEU A 174 -21.33 -12.95 -3.40
CA LEU A 174 -20.24 -13.35 -2.52
C LEU A 174 -18.91 -13.49 -3.29
N SER A 175 -18.91 -14.21 -4.41
CA SER A 175 -17.73 -14.37 -5.27
C SER A 175 -17.22 -13.04 -5.82
N LEU A 176 -18.12 -12.15 -6.26
CA LEU A 176 -17.76 -10.81 -6.73
C LEU A 176 -17.12 -9.93 -5.63
N LEU A 177 -17.63 -9.99 -4.39
CA LEU A 177 -17.05 -9.30 -3.24
C LEU A 177 -15.65 -9.83 -2.88
N LEU A 178 -15.43 -11.14 -2.97
CA LEU A 178 -14.11 -11.75 -2.75
C LEU A 178 -13.10 -11.35 -3.84
N VAL A 179 -13.52 -11.32 -5.11
CA VAL A 179 -12.68 -10.84 -6.24
C VAL A 179 -12.34 -9.36 -6.12
N PHE A 180 -13.31 -8.50 -5.79
CA PHE A 180 -13.03 -7.07 -5.59
C PHE A 180 -12.12 -6.83 -4.37
N ARG A 181 -12.26 -7.59 -3.29
CA ARG A 181 -11.38 -7.48 -2.12
C ARG A 181 -9.95 -7.90 -2.44
N THR A 182 -9.76 -9.08 -3.01
CA THR A 182 -8.43 -9.56 -3.40
C THR A 182 -7.75 -8.64 -4.42
N ASN A 183 -8.49 -8.08 -5.38
CA ASN A 183 -7.95 -7.09 -6.32
C ASN A 183 -7.56 -5.75 -5.64
N ALA A 184 -8.32 -5.29 -4.64
CA ALA A 184 -7.97 -4.11 -3.86
C ALA A 184 -6.69 -4.32 -3.03
N SER A 185 -6.58 -5.46 -2.33
CA SER A 185 -5.37 -5.84 -1.60
C SER A 185 -4.16 -6.01 -2.53
N TYR A 186 -4.32 -6.64 -3.70
CA TYR A 186 -3.25 -6.74 -4.70
C TYR A 186 -2.80 -5.38 -5.23
N SER A 187 -3.72 -4.45 -5.49
CA SER A 187 -3.39 -3.09 -5.96
C SER A 187 -2.53 -2.35 -4.94
N ARG A 188 -2.88 -2.47 -3.66
CA ARG A 188 -2.14 -1.94 -2.50
C ARG A 188 -0.75 -2.58 -2.34
N TRP A 189 -0.63 -3.88 -2.58
CA TRP A 189 0.66 -4.58 -2.60
C TRP A 189 1.58 -4.09 -3.73
N ASP A 190 1.04 -3.95 -4.93
CA ASP A 190 1.77 -3.49 -6.11
C ASP A 190 2.19 -2.01 -5.98
N GLU A 191 1.35 -1.18 -5.33
CA GLU A 191 1.71 0.19 -4.92
C GLU A 191 2.87 0.20 -3.92
N GLY A 192 2.81 -0.59 -2.83
CA GLY A 192 3.88 -0.65 -1.83
C GLY A 192 5.22 -1.12 -2.40
N ARG A 193 5.16 -2.13 -3.29
CA ARG A 193 6.31 -2.61 -4.08
C ARG A 193 6.89 -1.53 -4.99
N ARG A 194 6.06 -0.74 -5.66
CA ARG A 194 6.50 0.39 -6.51
C ARG A 194 7.13 1.52 -5.68
N SER A 195 6.50 1.92 -4.57
CA SER A 195 6.98 3.03 -3.74
C SER A 195 8.37 2.74 -3.17
N PHE A 196 8.57 1.58 -2.53
CA PHE A 196 9.90 1.18 -2.02
C PHE A 196 10.92 0.96 -3.16
N GLY A 197 10.46 0.44 -4.31
CA GLY A 197 11.25 0.34 -5.54
C GLY A 197 11.69 1.71 -6.08
N SER A 198 10.88 2.76 -5.90
CA SER A 198 11.22 4.14 -6.26
C SER A 198 12.35 4.67 -5.37
N ILE A 199 12.25 4.50 -4.04
CA ILE A 199 13.29 4.93 -3.09
C ILE A 199 14.65 4.31 -3.49
N THR A 200 14.71 2.99 -3.66
CA THR A 200 15.95 2.30 -4.08
C THR A 200 16.41 2.61 -5.52
N THR A 201 15.60 3.32 -6.31
CA THR A 201 15.98 3.80 -7.65
C THR A 201 16.52 5.20 -7.59
N VAL A 202 15.80 6.13 -6.96
CA VAL A 202 16.23 7.52 -6.81
C VAL A 202 17.49 7.63 -5.96
N SER A 203 17.69 6.76 -4.96
CA SER A 203 18.97 6.68 -4.23
C SER A 203 20.16 6.32 -5.13
N ARG A 204 19.96 5.49 -6.17
CA ARG A 204 21.02 5.20 -7.16
C ARG A 204 21.23 6.36 -8.11
N ASP A 205 20.17 7.06 -8.51
CA ASP A 205 20.27 8.26 -9.35
C ASP A 205 21.05 9.38 -8.64
N ILE A 206 20.76 9.64 -7.36
CA ILE A 206 21.48 10.63 -6.53
C ILE A 206 22.94 10.21 -6.34
N ALA A 207 23.23 8.94 -6.01
CA ALA A 207 24.60 8.46 -5.88
C ALA A 207 25.39 8.63 -7.19
N ARG A 208 24.81 8.24 -8.32
CA ARG A 208 25.41 8.40 -9.65
C ARG A 208 25.63 9.88 -10.03
N GLN A 209 24.68 10.76 -9.71
CA GLN A 209 24.82 12.21 -9.90
C GLN A 209 25.96 12.76 -9.03
N ALA A 210 25.92 12.51 -7.73
CA ALA A 210 26.91 13.00 -6.77
C ALA A 210 28.33 12.51 -7.08
N PHE A 211 28.51 11.23 -7.41
CA PHE A 211 29.84 10.68 -7.67
C PHE A 211 30.46 11.31 -8.94
N ALA A 212 29.65 11.67 -9.93
CA ALA A 212 30.08 12.37 -11.14
C ALA A 212 30.25 13.90 -10.94
N TRP A 213 29.45 14.55 -10.09
CA TRP A 213 29.38 16.02 -9.99
C TRP A 213 30.13 16.61 -8.79
N PHE A 214 30.34 15.85 -7.71
CA PHE A 214 31.13 16.32 -6.56
C PHE A 214 32.59 16.57 -6.99
N ARG A 215 33.29 17.44 -6.27
CA ARG A 215 34.67 17.88 -6.59
C ARG A 215 35.61 16.70 -6.86
N PRO A 216 36.49 16.76 -7.88
CA PRO A 216 37.49 15.70 -8.12
C PRO A 216 38.31 15.42 -6.85
N GLY A 217 38.58 14.14 -6.58
CA GLY A 217 39.29 13.71 -5.37
C GLY A 217 38.49 13.69 -4.06
N ASP A 218 37.30 14.31 -3.98
CA ASP A 218 36.45 14.27 -2.78
C ASP A 218 35.76 12.89 -2.62
N TYR A 219 36.54 11.91 -2.18
CA TYR A 219 36.06 10.57 -1.86
C TYR A 219 35.19 10.56 -0.59
N GLU A 220 35.46 11.43 0.37
CA GLU A 220 34.78 11.39 1.67
C GLU A 220 33.32 11.83 1.58
N SER A 221 33.01 12.94 0.89
CA SER A 221 31.62 13.38 0.70
C SER A 221 30.81 12.37 -0.11
N ARG A 222 31.45 11.71 -1.10
CA ARG A 222 30.84 10.61 -1.88
C ARG A 222 30.52 9.41 -0.98
N ALA A 223 31.48 8.95 -0.18
CA ALA A 223 31.31 7.84 0.73
C ALA A 223 30.25 8.16 1.82
N ARG A 224 30.29 9.36 2.39
CA ARG A 224 29.32 9.85 3.38
C ARG A 224 27.91 9.86 2.80
N LEU A 225 27.70 10.46 1.62
CA LEU A 225 26.40 10.45 0.95
C LEU A 225 25.92 9.02 0.66
N GLY A 226 26.81 8.15 0.16
CA GLY A 226 26.49 6.75 -0.12
C GLY A 226 25.95 6.00 1.10
N ARG A 227 26.61 6.16 2.26
CA ARG A 227 26.16 5.58 3.54
C ARG A 227 24.80 6.14 3.96
N TRP A 228 24.59 7.45 3.88
CA TRP A 228 23.30 8.07 4.23
C TRP A 228 22.14 7.67 3.29
N LEU A 229 22.40 7.43 2.00
CA LEU A 229 21.40 6.92 1.05
C LEU A 229 20.99 5.47 1.33
N VAL A 230 21.93 4.63 1.80
CA VAL A 230 21.62 3.27 2.29
C VAL A 230 20.90 3.32 3.64
N ALA A 231 21.37 4.18 4.55
CA ALA A 231 20.76 4.37 5.87
C ALA A 231 19.30 4.82 5.76
N LEU A 232 18.95 5.72 4.84
CA LEU A 232 17.55 6.07 4.53
C LEU A 232 16.72 4.84 4.15
N CYS A 233 17.26 3.93 3.33
CA CYS A 233 16.52 2.76 2.87
C CYS A 233 16.39 1.70 3.99
N ARG A 234 17.41 1.52 4.83
CA ARG A 234 17.34 0.69 6.04
C ARG A 234 16.38 1.29 7.07
N SER A 235 16.47 2.58 7.37
CA SER A 235 15.60 3.24 8.36
C SER A 235 14.14 3.27 7.90
N THR A 236 13.88 3.41 6.59
CA THR A 236 12.53 3.27 6.03
C THR A 236 12.03 1.82 6.12
N MET A 237 12.88 0.82 5.86
CA MET A 237 12.51 -0.60 6.04
C MET A 237 12.14 -0.91 7.51
N VAL A 238 12.86 -0.34 8.47
CA VAL A 238 12.57 -0.46 9.91
C VAL A 238 11.27 0.28 10.27
N ASN A 239 11.08 1.52 9.79
CA ASN A 239 9.86 2.31 10.07
C ASN A 239 8.57 1.65 9.55
N LEU A 240 8.70 0.72 8.59
CA LEU A 240 7.58 -0.05 8.03
C LEU A 240 7.35 -1.41 8.71
N ARG A 241 8.08 -1.74 9.79
CA ARG A 241 8.10 -3.07 10.42
C ARG A 241 8.37 -3.05 11.93
N ASP A 242 7.48 -3.67 12.71
CA ASP A 242 7.58 -3.78 14.17
C ASP A 242 8.74 -4.68 14.69
N GLU A 243 9.41 -5.41 13.79
CA GLU A 243 10.34 -6.48 14.15
C GLU A 243 11.82 -6.06 14.28
N HIS A 244 12.23 -4.90 13.73
CA HIS A 244 13.64 -4.61 13.47
C HIS A 244 14.22 -3.60 14.47
N ASN A 245 15.34 -3.94 15.11
CA ASN A 245 16.08 -3.00 15.95
C ASN A 245 16.84 -1.99 15.08
N LEU A 246 16.33 -0.75 15.01
CA LEU A 246 16.93 0.37 14.29
C LEU A 246 18.42 0.54 14.58
N GLN A 247 18.83 0.43 15.84
CA GLN A 247 20.23 0.63 16.24
C GLN A 247 21.16 -0.47 15.68
N ALA A 248 20.66 -1.70 15.51
CA ALA A 248 21.44 -2.78 14.90
C ALA A 248 21.61 -2.53 13.39
N GLU A 249 20.51 -2.24 12.68
CA GLU A 249 20.49 -1.94 11.24
C GLU A 249 21.35 -0.72 10.86
N MET A 250 21.35 0.34 11.69
CA MET A 250 22.17 1.53 11.42
C MET A 250 23.67 1.28 11.63
N ARG A 251 24.07 0.41 12.58
CA ARG A 251 25.50 0.12 12.88
C ARG A 251 26.25 -0.57 11.74
N GLU A 252 25.57 -1.18 10.78
CA GLU A 252 26.22 -1.77 9.60
C GLU A 252 26.65 -0.71 8.56
N VAL A 253 26.15 0.53 8.66
CA VAL A 253 26.27 1.56 7.60
C VAL A 253 26.75 2.92 8.13
N LEU A 254 26.38 3.28 9.34
CA LEU A 254 26.65 4.58 9.98
C LEU A 254 27.70 4.47 11.09
N GLN A 255 28.44 5.56 11.31
CA GLN A 255 29.40 5.68 12.42
C GLN A 255 28.66 5.76 13.76
N PRO A 256 29.27 5.41 14.91
CA PRO A 256 28.59 5.36 16.21
C PRO A 256 27.82 6.64 16.59
N GLU A 257 28.37 7.80 16.24
CA GLU A 257 27.78 9.12 16.50
C GLU A 257 26.57 9.39 15.57
N GLU A 258 26.70 9.00 14.29
CA GLU A 258 25.63 9.08 13.30
C GLU A 258 24.46 8.13 13.67
N VAL A 259 24.77 6.92 14.16
CA VAL A 259 23.78 5.95 14.66
C VAL A 259 22.97 6.53 15.81
N GLN A 260 23.64 7.15 16.79
CA GLN A 260 22.95 7.70 17.96
C GLN A 260 21.99 8.82 17.56
N ALA A 261 22.41 9.73 16.67
CA ALA A 261 21.55 10.80 16.14
C ALA A 261 20.31 10.28 15.39
N VAL A 262 20.44 9.17 14.63
CA VAL A 262 19.29 8.53 13.95
C VAL A 262 18.34 7.84 14.93
N VAL A 263 18.85 7.28 16.03
CA VAL A 263 18.03 6.60 17.05
C VAL A 263 17.32 7.59 17.99
N GLU A 264 17.90 8.77 18.23
CA GLU A 264 17.25 9.86 18.99
C GLU A 264 16.24 10.67 18.15
N ALA A 265 16.25 10.53 16.82
CA ALA A 265 15.35 11.25 15.94
C ALA A 265 13.89 10.75 16.03
N LEU A 266 12.95 11.68 16.24
CA LEU A 266 11.51 11.40 16.27
C LEU A 266 11.00 10.71 14.99
N HIS A 267 11.64 10.95 13.85
CA HIS A 267 11.33 10.24 12.59
C HIS A 267 12.62 9.92 11.81
N PRO A 268 13.19 8.71 11.98
CA PRO A 268 14.48 8.34 11.39
C PRO A 268 14.58 8.51 9.87
N PRO A 269 13.58 8.16 9.03
CA PRO A 269 13.64 8.40 7.59
C PRO A 269 13.75 9.89 7.22
N SER A 270 13.01 10.77 7.91
CA SER A 270 13.08 12.21 7.68
C SER A 270 14.41 12.82 8.14
N PHE A 271 15.02 12.27 9.19
CA PHE A 271 16.36 12.68 9.61
C PHE A 271 17.41 12.29 8.57
N CYS A 272 17.36 11.06 8.04
CA CYS A 272 18.23 10.62 6.93
C CYS A 272 18.07 11.52 5.69
N LEU A 273 16.84 11.92 5.33
CA LEU A 273 16.58 12.87 4.22
C LEU A 273 17.23 14.24 4.47
N GLN A 274 17.12 14.81 5.67
CA GLN A 274 17.75 16.08 6.01
C GLN A 274 19.29 16.01 5.93
N MET A 275 19.89 14.91 6.38
CA MET A 275 21.32 14.67 6.27
C MET A 275 21.78 14.56 4.81
N ILE A 276 20.99 13.89 3.95
CA ILE A 276 21.25 13.83 2.50
C ILE A 276 21.24 15.24 1.88
N THR A 277 20.22 16.06 2.16
CA THR A 277 20.15 17.45 1.67
C THR A 277 21.35 18.28 2.15
N TRP A 278 21.73 18.18 3.43
CA TRP A 278 22.87 18.92 3.97
C TRP A 278 24.19 18.54 3.29
N ILE A 279 24.42 17.24 3.05
CA ILE A 279 25.62 16.77 2.34
C ILE A 279 25.66 17.34 0.91
N ILE A 280 24.54 17.30 0.18
CA ILE A 280 24.42 17.83 -1.19
C ILE A 280 24.71 19.35 -1.22
N GLN A 281 24.17 20.13 -0.28
CA GLN A 281 24.45 21.56 -0.17
C GLN A 281 25.93 21.84 0.18
N SER A 282 26.53 21.03 1.06
CA SER A 282 27.93 21.20 1.48
C SER A 282 28.97 20.85 0.39
N ALA A 283 28.59 20.08 -0.63
CA ALA A 283 29.49 19.64 -1.71
C ALA A 283 30.01 20.77 -2.62
N GLY A 284 29.42 21.98 -2.52
CA GLY A 284 29.86 23.16 -3.26
C GLY A 284 29.61 23.08 -4.77
N LEU A 285 28.44 22.57 -5.13
CA LEU A 285 27.93 22.46 -6.51
C LEU A 285 27.35 23.80 -7.02
N PRO A 286 27.29 24.03 -8.35
CA PRO A 286 26.46 25.06 -8.95
C PRO A 286 24.97 24.91 -8.59
N GLN A 287 24.26 26.03 -8.47
CA GLN A 287 22.87 26.07 -7.99
C GLN A 287 21.93 25.24 -8.88
N GLU A 288 22.18 25.19 -10.18
CA GLU A 288 21.42 24.42 -11.17
C GLU A 288 21.52 22.91 -10.95
N LEU A 289 22.66 22.44 -10.44
CA LEU A 289 22.84 21.02 -10.08
C LEU A 289 22.23 20.72 -8.70
N VAL A 290 22.33 21.65 -7.74
CA VAL A 290 21.66 21.51 -6.43
C VAL A 290 20.15 21.37 -6.61
N ILE A 291 19.51 22.21 -7.42
CA ILE A 291 18.07 22.13 -7.73
C ILE A 291 17.70 20.75 -8.31
N ARG A 292 18.45 20.25 -9.30
CA ARG A 292 18.22 18.93 -9.92
C ARG A 292 18.48 17.74 -8.99
N MET A 293 19.24 17.93 -7.92
CA MET A 293 19.41 16.90 -6.87
C MET A 293 18.29 17.01 -5.83
N ASP A 294 17.81 18.21 -5.52
CA ASP A 294 16.68 18.44 -4.60
C ASP A 294 15.34 17.92 -5.17
N GLU A 295 15.14 18.00 -6.49
CA GLU A 295 14.06 17.29 -7.20
C GLU A 295 14.09 15.77 -6.92
N ASN A 296 15.29 15.17 -6.83
CA ASN A 296 15.43 13.76 -6.49
C ASN A 296 15.27 13.49 -4.99
N VAL A 297 15.69 14.38 -4.09
CA VAL A 297 15.40 14.24 -2.65
C VAL A 297 13.90 14.39 -2.36
N SER A 298 13.20 15.24 -3.11
CA SER A 298 11.74 15.33 -3.09
C SER A 298 11.10 13.99 -3.50
N ARG A 299 11.57 13.38 -4.60
CA ARG A 299 11.11 12.04 -5.04
C ARG A 299 11.43 10.90 -4.06
N LEU A 300 12.48 11.01 -3.24
CA LEU A 300 12.72 10.10 -2.11
C LEU A 300 11.67 10.30 -1.02
N THR A 301 11.39 11.56 -0.67
CA THR A 301 10.38 11.95 0.33
C THR A 301 8.99 11.45 -0.07
N ASP A 302 8.59 11.63 -1.33
CA ASP A 302 7.35 11.07 -1.90
C ASP A 302 7.28 9.53 -1.72
N GLY A 303 8.39 8.82 -1.97
CA GLY A 303 8.47 7.37 -1.84
C GLY A 303 8.29 6.90 -0.39
N VAL A 304 8.93 7.57 0.56
CA VAL A 304 8.79 7.32 2.01
C VAL A 304 7.35 7.58 2.46
N SER A 305 6.81 8.77 2.16
CA SER A 305 5.44 9.15 2.50
C SER A 305 4.38 8.27 1.84
N ALA A 306 4.64 7.75 0.64
CA ALA A 306 3.74 6.77 0.00
C ALA A 306 3.74 5.42 0.72
N CYS A 307 4.90 4.93 1.17
CA CYS A 307 4.96 3.71 1.98
C CYS A 307 4.25 3.88 3.33
N GLU A 308 4.43 5.01 4.01
CA GLU A 308 3.75 5.33 5.28
C GLU A 308 2.25 5.51 5.11
N ARG A 309 1.79 6.18 4.03
CA ARG A 309 0.37 6.28 3.68
C ARG A 309 -0.23 4.89 3.48
N ILE A 310 0.47 4.00 2.78
CA ILE A 310 0.02 2.62 2.56
C ILE A 310 -0.11 1.91 3.91
N LEU A 311 0.96 1.85 4.71
CA LEU A 311 0.94 1.15 6.00
C LEU A 311 -0.20 1.64 6.91
N ASN A 312 -0.31 2.95 7.11
CA ASN A 312 -1.25 3.55 8.07
C ASN A 312 -2.71 3.66 7.57
N THR A 313 -2.97 3.51 6.27
CA THR A 313 -4.32 3.67 5.68
C THR A 313 -4.82 2.34 5.09
N PRO A 314 -5.41 1.43 5.90
CA PRO A 314 -5.90 0.12 5.44
C PRO A 314 -7.14 0.22 4.54
N ILE A 315 -7.59 -0.90 3.97
CA ILE A 315 -8.87 -0.96 3.24
C ILE A 315 -10.01 -0.61 4.22
N PRO A 316 -11.05 0.17 3.81
CA PRO A 316 -12.11 0.60 4.71
C PRO A 316 -12.73 -0.55 5.51
N LEU A 317 -12.59 -0.51 6.84
CA LEU A 317 -12.90 -1.64 7.73
C LEU A 317 -14.36 -2.11 7.66
N SER A 318 -15.29 -1.26 7.21
CA SER A 318 -16.68 -1.62 6.91
C SER A 318 -16.77 -2.69 5.82
N TYR A 319 -15.96 -2.57 4.77
CA TYR A 319 -15.91 -3.51 3.64
C TYR A 319 -15.34 -4.86 4.09
N THR A 320 -14.16 -4.86 4.71
CA THR A 320 -13.50 -6.07 5.24
C THR A 320 -14.42 -6.82 6.22
N ARG A 321 -15.03 -6.10 7.18
CA ARG A 321 -15.98 -6.68 8.15
C ARG A 321 -17.27 -7.18 7.51
N HIS A 322 -17.81 -6.50 6.50
CA HIS A 322 -19.03 -6.95 5.81
C HIS A 322 -18.78 -8.23 5.00
N THR A 323 -17.72 -8.26 4.20
CA THR A 323 -17.34 -9.43 3.39
C THR A 323 -17.09 -10.67 4.27
N ALA A 324 -16.33 -10.54 5.35
CA ALA A 324 -16.08 -11.66 6.27
C ALA A 324 -17.36 -12.17 6.96
N ARG A 325 -18.24 -11.26 7.42
CA ARG A 325 -19.53 -11.64 8.05
C ARG A 325 -20.47 -12.31 7.06
N PHE A 326 -20.56 -11.81 5.83
CA PHE A 326 -21.39 -12.39 4.78
C PHE A 326 -20.88 -13.77 4.36
N LEU A 327 -19.56 -13.94 4.18
CA LEU A 327 -18.94 -15.24 3.91
C LEU A 327 -19.25 -16.26 5.01
N MET A 328 -19.03 -15.91 6.28
CA MET A 328 -19.30 -16.83 7.40
C MET A 328 -20.79 -17.16 7.54
N ALA A 329 -21.69 -16.18 7.37
CA ALA A 329 -23.13 -16.44 7.39
C ALA A 329 -23.57 -17.37 6.25
N TRP A 330 -23.08 -17.14 5.03
CA TRP A 330 -23.38 -17.97 3.85
C TRP A 330 -22.88 -19.41 4.03
N LEU A 331 -21.64 -19.59 4.53
CA LEU A 331 -21.08 -20.92 4.84
C LEU A 331 -21.83 -21.63 5.98
N CYS A 332 -22.33 -20.92 6.99
CA CYS A 332 -23.15 -21.50 8.04
C CYS A 332 -24.56 -21.90 7.57
N CYS A 333 -25.13 -21.20 6.57
CA CYS A 333 -26.42 -21.56 5.96
C CYS A 333 -26.31 -22.76 5.01
N LEU A 334 -25.19 -22.90 4.30
CA LEU A 334 -24.92 -23.95 3.31
C LEU A 334 -25.36 -25.38 3.72
N PRO A 335 -25.03 -25.92 4.91
CA PRO A 335 -25.45 -27.28 5.30
C PRO A 335 -26.97 -27.51 5.34
N PHE A 336 -27.77 -26.48 5.63
CA PHE A 336 -29.23 -26.60 5.68
C PHE A 336 -29.89 -26.71 4.30
N CYS A 337 -29.16 -26.40 3.23
CA CYS A 337 -29.60 -26.50 1.84
C CYS A 337 -29.06 -27.76 1.13
N LEU A 338 -27.92 -28.32 1.57
CA LEU A 338 -27.22 -29.39 0.84
C LEU A 338 -27.77 -30.80 1.08
N TRP A 339 -28.38 -31.05 2.25
CA TRP A 339 -28.82 -32.41 2.64
C TRP A 339 -29.72 -33.08 1.59
N THR A 340 -30.68 -32.34 1.02
CA THR A 340 -31.64 -32.86 0.02
C THR A 340 -31.00 -33.28 -1.30
N TYR A 341 -29.78 -32.82 -1.60
CA TYR A 341 -29.09 -33.11 -2.86
C TYR A 341 -27.99 -34.16 -2.73
N CYS A 342 -27.30 -34.23 -1.58
CA CYS A 342 -26.12 -35.08 -1.41
C CYS A 342 -26.06 -35.85 -0.09
N GLY A 343 -27.07 -35.74 0.78
CA GLY A 343 -27.15 -36.50 2.03
C GLY A 343 -25.88 -36.35 2.87
N VAL A 344 -25.33 -37.48 3.34
CA VAL A 344 -24.08 -37.52 4.13
C VAL A 344 -22.86 -36.95 3.38
N ALA A 345 -22.84 -36.99 2.03
CA ALA A 345 -21.75 -36.42 1.25
C ALA A 345 -21.67 -34.88 1.32
N MET A 346 -22.65 -34.21 1.93
CA MET A 346 -22.58 -32.78 2.24
C MET A 346 -21.36 -32.40 3.09
N VAL A 347 -20.86 -33.31 3.95
CA VAL A 347 -19.75 -33.03 4.87
C VAL A 347 -18.43 -32.70 4.14
N PRO A 348 -17.87 -33.57 3.28
CA PRO A 348 -16.69 -33.23 2.49
C PRO A 348 -16.94 -32.10 1.48
N ILE A 349 -18.15 -31.98 0.93
CA ILE A 349 -18.50 -30.94 -0.05
C ILE A 349 -18.49 -29.54 0.61
N ALA A 350 -19.13 -29.37 1.76
CA ALA A 350 -19.13 -28.10 2.49
C ALA A 350 -17.74 -27.75 3.03
N ALA A 351 -16.96 -28.74 3.48
CA ALA A 351 -15.57 -28.54 3.88
C ALA A 351 -14.70 -28.02 2.72
N LEU A 352 -14.86 -28.57 1.52
CA LEU A 352 -14.16 -28.12 0.31
C LEU A 352 -14.58 -26.70 -0.12
N ILE A 353 -15.88 -26.38 -0.08
CA ILE A 353 -16.40 -25.04 -0.41
C ILE A 353 -15.88 -24.01 0.61
N ALA A 354 -15.93 -24.33 1.90
CA ALA A 354 -15.39 -23.48 2.97
C ALA A 354 -13.88 -23.26 2.77
N PHE A 355 -13.12 -24.32 2.51
CA PHE A 355 -11.68 -24.26 2.23
C PHE A 355 -11.34 -23.30 1.09
N VAL A 356 -12.04 -23.39 -0.05
CA VAL A 356 -11.77 -22.53 -1.22
C VAL A 356 -12.14 -21.07 -0.92
N LEU A 357 -13.33 -20.79 -0.38
CA LEU A 357 -13.80 -19.42 -0.19
C LEU A 357 -13.06 -18.69 0.95
N LEU A 358 -12.78 -19.37 2.06
CA LEU A 358 -11.95 -18.83 3.15
C LEU A 358 -10.49 -18.69 2.72
N GLY A 359 -9.97 -19.60 1.88
CA GLY A 359 -8.64 -19.47 1.30
C GLY A 359 -8.46 -18.21 0.46
N ILE A 360 -9.46 -17.84 -0.36
CA ILE A 360 -9.46 -16.59 -1.13
C ILE A 360 -9.52 -15.36 -0.20
N GLU A 361 -10.32 -15.43 0.88
CA GLU A 361 -10.46 -14.34 1.85
C GLU A 361 -9.17 -14.10 2.66
N GLU A 362 -8.54 -15.17 3.14
CA GLU A 362 -7.25 -15.17 3.85
C GLU A 362 -6.10 -14.69 2.93
N ILE A 363 -6.05 -15.11 1.66
CA ILE A 363 -5.09 -14.57 0.68
C ILE A 363 -5.29 -13.06 0.51
N GLY A 364 -6.55 -12.58 0.51
CA GLY A 364 -6.88 -11.16 0.48
C GLY A 364 -6.35 -10.37 1.68
N VAL A 365 -6.39 -10.95 2.89
CA VAL A 365 -5.76 -10.36 4.09
C VAL A 365 -4.23 -10.41 3.99
N TYR A 366 -3.68 -11.55 3.59
CA TYR A 366 -2.24 -11.79 3.56
C TYR A 366 -1.48 -10.86 2.61
N ILE A 367 -2.10 -10.41 1.51
CA ILE A 367 -1.52 -9.41 0.60
C ILE A 367 -1.97 -7.97 0.90
N GLU A 368 -2.88 -7.74 1.86
CA GLU A 368 -3.29 -6.38 2.25
C GLU A 368 -2.18 -5.65 3.02
N GLU A 369 -1.30 -6.37 3.71
CA GLU A 369 -0.14 -5.79 4.42
C GLU A 369 1.16 -6.17 3.68
N PRO A 370 1.73 -5.28 2.85
CA PRO A 370 2.79 -5.67 1.93
C PRO A 370 4.19 -5.76 2.54
N PHE A 371 4.50 -5.02 3.60
CA PHE A 371 5.89 -4.78 4.00
C PHE A 371 6.49 -5.93 4.82
N SER A 372 5.65 -6.76 5.46
CA SER A 372 6.08 -8.03 6.05
C SER A 372 6.43 -9.09 5.00
N ILE A 373 5.68 -9.16 3.88
CA ILE A 373 5.84 -10.21 2.85
C ILE A 373 6.83 -9.83 1.75
N LEU A 374 7.05 -8.53 1.49
CA LEU A 374 8.12 -8.07 0.62
C LEU A 374 9.50 -8.36 1.22
N ALA A 375 10.43 -8.81 0.39
CA ALA A 375 11.82 -9.06 0.78
C ALA A 375 12.66 -7.76 0.81
N LEU A 376 12.24 -6.79 1.64
CA LEU A 376 12.87 -5.46 1.73
C LEU A 376 14.37 -5.54 2.02
N GLU A 377 14.80 -6.41 2.95
CA GLU A 377 16.21 -6.63 3.30
C GLU A 377 17.07 -6.87 2.03
N LYS A 378 16.60 -7.74 1.12
CA LYS A 378 17.32 -8.09 -0.11
C LYS A 378 17.32 -6.96 -1.15
N LEU A 379 16.34 -6.04 -1.09
CA LEU A 379 16.34 -4.82 -1.91
C LEU A 379 17.35 -3.79 -1.39
N VAL A 380 17.41 -3.61 -0.06
CA VAL A 380 18.33 -2.66 0.58
C VAL A 380 19.78 -3.16 0.50
N ASN A 381 20.03 -4.43 0.78
CA ASN A 381 21.38 -5.03 0.65
C ASN A 381 21.84 -5.02 -0.82
N LYS A 382 20.92 -5.11 -1.79
CA LYS A 382 21.25 -4.92 -3.22
C LYS A 382 21.58 -3.45 -3.53
N LEU A 383 20.85 -2.49 -2.97
CA LEU A 383 21.17 -1.05 -3.11
C LEU A 383 22.56 -0.74 -2.53
N GLU A 384 22.85 -1.23 -1.33
CA GLU A 384 24.13 -1.05 -0.65
C GLU A 384 25.30 -1.60 -1.48
N ASN A 385 25.16 -2.83 -1.99
CA ASN A 385 26.16 -3.41 -2.89
C ASN A 385 26.38 -2.59 -4.17
N ILE A 386 25.33 -2.00 -4.75
CA ILE A 386 25.43 -1.14 -5.94
C ILE A 386 26.10 0.21 -5.62
N ILE A 387 25.76 0.84 -4.50
CA ILE A 387 26.40 2.10 -4.08
C ILE A 387 27.89 1.88 -3.75
N ASN A 388 28.21 0.80 -3.04
CA ASN A 388 29.58 0.42 -2.72
C ASN A 388 30.39 -0.02 -3.97
N ALA A 389 29.75 -0.58 -5.00
CA ALA A 389 30.35 -0.85 -6.30
C ALA A 389 30.69 0.46 -7.03
N MET A 390 29.70 1.33 -7.26
CA MET A 390 29.89 2.64 -7.90
C MET A 390 30.96 3.51 -7.20
N LEU A 391 31.12 3.40 -5.87
CA LEU A 391 32.12 4.14 -5.10
C LEU A 391 33.55 3.61 -5.30
N ARG A 392 33.73 2.30 -5.54
CA ARG A 392 35.04 1.69 -5.87
C ARG A 392 35.42 1.97 -7.32
N GLU A 393 34.50 1.65 -8.23
CA GLU A 393 34.64 1.77 -9.69
C GLU A 393 34.82 3.22 -10.15
N HIS A 394 34.50 4.22 -9.32
CA HIS A 394 34.63 5.64 -9.64
C HIS A 394 36.04 6.05 -10.10
N LYS A 395 37.10 5.46 -9.53
CA LYS A 395 38.49 5.74 -9.95
C LYS A 395 38.79 5.16 -11.34
N GLU A 396 38.42 3.90 -11.55
CA GLU A 396 38.59 3.20 -12.83
C GLU A 396 37.80 3.91 -13.94
N LEU A 397 36.61 4.41 -13.62
CA LEU A 397 35.79 5.21 -14.54
C LEU A 397 36.42 6.58 -14.87
N GLU A 398 37.07 7.23 -13.90
CA GLU A 398 37.84 8.47 -14.14
C GLU A 398 39.07 8.21 -15.02
N GLU A 399 39.74 7.07 -14.84
CA GLU A 399 40.87 6.63 -15.68
C GLU A 399 40.41 6.28 -17.10
N VAL A 400 39.34 5.51 -17.28
CA VAL A 400 38.76 5.18 -18.59
C VAL A 400 38.27 6.43 -19.33
N PHE A 401 37.64 7.37 -18.63
CA PHE A 401 37.20 8.66 -19.21
C PHE A 401 38.38 9.53 -19.67
N LYS A 402 39.54 9.44 -19.01
CA LYS A 402 40.78 10.13 -19.45
C LYS A 402 41.51 9.38 -20.57
N ALA A 403 41.45 8.05 -20.57
CA ALA A 403 42.13 7.19 -21.55
C ALA A 403 41.50 7.23 -22.94
N VAL A 404 40.20 7.50 -23.03
CA VAL A 404 39.48 7.75 -24.29
C VAL A 404 39.28 9.26 -24.45
N PRO A 405 40.22 10.01 -25.07
CA PRO A 405 39.98 11.41 -25.38
C PRO A 405 38.75 11.53 -26.30
N PRO A 406 37.96 12.61 -26.20
CA PRO A 406 36.94 12.89 -27.19
C PRO A 406 37.63 12.95 -28.57
N ALA A 407 37.14 12.14 -29.52
CA ALA A 407 37.65 12.14 -30.87
C ALA A 407 37.67 13.59 -31.38
N GLN A 408 38.85 14.06 -31.81
CA GLN A 408 39.02 15.46 -32.20
C GLN A 408 37.94 15.82 -33.21
N SER A 409 37.11 16.77 -32.79
CA SER A 409 35.85 17.16 -33.37
C SER A 409 35.67 16.76 -34.83
N CYS A 410 34.66 15.93 -35.10
CA CYS A 410 33.87 16.10 -36.31
C CYS A 410 33.14 17.45 -36.21
N VAL A 411 33.89 18.54 -36.38
CA VAL A 411 33.35 19.74 -37.02
C VAL A 411 33.03 19.26 -38.43
N ILE A 412 31.81 18.78 -38.60
CA ILE A 412 31.17 18.78 -39.90
C ILE A 412 31.07 20.25 -40.25
N ASP A 413 32.00 20.73 -41.07
CA ASP A 413 31.96 22.11 -41.52
C ASP A 413 30.71 22.25 -42.38
N LEU A 414 29.70 22.90 -41.82
CA LEU A 414 28.39 23.00 -42.45
C LEU A 414 28.47 23.78 -43.76
N GLU A 415 29.45 24.69 -43.92
CA GLU A 415 29.72 25.30 -45.22
C GLU A 415 30.21 24.29 -46.26
N GLU A 416 31.01 23.29 -45.89
CA GLU A 416 31.50 22.29 -46.86
C GLU A 416 30.38 21.32 -47.30
N ILE A 417 29.47 20.95 -46.39
CA ILE A 417 28.24 20.23 -46.78
C ILE A 417 27.33 21.11 -47.64
N PHE A 418 27.09 22.37 -47.28
CA PHE A 418 26.25 23.26 -48.09
C PHE A 418 26.87 23.62 -49.45
N ARG A 419 28.19 23.54 -49.61
CA ARG A 419 28.88 23.69 -50.91
C ARG A 419 28.87 22.42 -51.76
N THR A 420 28.79 21.23 -51.16
CA THR A 420 28.76 19.94 -51.89
C THR A 420 27.34 19.50 -52.26
N VAL A 421 26.31 19.95 -51.55
CA VAL A 421 24.90 19.77 -51.95
C VAL A 421 24.55 20.78 -53.05
N SER A 422 24.86 20.43 -54.29
CA SER A 422 24.23 21.06 -55.45
C SER A 422 22.71 20.89 -55.36
N PRO A 423 21.88 21.93 -55.56
CA PRO A 423 20.43 21.84 -55.39
C PRO A 423 19.86 20.83 -56.39
N ALA A 424 19.21 19.79 -55.87
CA ALA A 424 18.55 18.79 -56.69
C ALA A 424 17.51 19.46 -57.61
N PRO A 425 17.45 19.12 -58.91
CA PRO A 425 16.47 19.70 -59.81
C PRO A 425 15.05 19.39 -59.30
N PRO A 426 14.09 20.33 -59.43
CA PRO A 426 12.76 20.15 -58.89
C PRO A 426 12.10 18.89 -59.47
N PRO A 427 11.42 18.07 -58.65
CA PRO A 427 10.80 16.84 -59.12
C PRO A 427 9.74 17.15 -60.18
N ALA A 428 9.71 16.34 -61.24
CA ALA A 428 8.75 16.50 -62.32
C ALA A 428 7.31 16.45 -61.78
N PRO A 429 6.39 17.28 -62.33
CA PRO A 429 5.00 17.30 -61.87
C PRO A 429 4.34 15.92 -62.06
N PRO A 430 3.55 15.44 -61.09
CA PRO A 430 2.89 14.14 -61.20
C PRO A 430 1.89 14.12 -62.36
N PRO A 431 1.70 12.97 -63.04
CA PRO A 431 0.71 12.85 -64.10
C PRO A 431 -0.72 13.08 -63.57
N PRO A 432 -1.64 13.61 -64.39
CA PRO A 432 -3.00 13.88 -63.95
C PRO A 432 -3.74 12.59 -63.55
N PRO A 433 -4.58 12.62 -62.51
CA PRO A 433 -5.31 11.45 -62.06
C PRO A 433 -6.37 11.00 -63.10
N PRO A 434 -6.67 9.69 -63.19
CA PRO A 434 -7.78 9.21 -64.01
C PRO A 434 -9.14 9.73 -63.50
N PRO A 435 -10.16 9.85 -64.37
CA PRO A 435 -11.47 10.35 -63.98
C PRO A 435 -12.15 9.44 -62.94
N PRO A 436 -12.92 10.02 -61.98
CA PRO A 436 -13.48 9.26 -60.86
C PRO A 436 -14.61 8.33 -61.30
N VAL A 437 -14.54 7.08 -60.87
CA VAL A 437 -15.69 6.16 -60.86
C VAL A 437 -16.62 6.55 -59.71
N LEU A 438 -17.91 6.71 -60.00
CA LEU A 438 -18.93 7.06 -59.01
C LEU A 438 -19.47 5.80 -58.32
N GLU A 439 -19.05 5.54 -57.09
CA GLU A 439 -19.80 4.68 -56.15
C GLU A 439 -20.55 5.54 -55.11
N PRO A 440 -21.77 5.15 -54.69
CA PRO A 440 -22.63 5.99 -53.86
C PRO A 440 -22.21 6.01 -52.38
N VAL A 441 -22.24 7.20 -51.79
CA VAL A 441 -21.86 7.45 -50.39
C VAL A 441 -22.87 6.84 -49.41
N GLN A 442 -22.39 6.05 -48.45
CA GLN A 442 -23.07 5.83 -47.16
C GLN A 442 -22.41 6.69 -46.08
N ALA A 443 -23.23 7.41 -45.30
CA ALA A 443 -22.74 8.41 -44.35
C ALA A 443 -22.29 7.81 -43.01
N ALA A 444 -21.14 8.28 -42.49
CA ALA A 444 -20.63 7.93 -41.17
C ALA A 444 -20.58 9.16 -40.25
N SER A 445 -20.92 8.97 -38.97
CA SER A 445 -21.04 10.04 -37.97
C SER A 445 -19.73 10.28 -37.18
N PRO A 446 -19.54 11.47 -36.56
CA PRO A 446 -18.25 11.86 -35.97
C PRO A 446 -17.92 11.14 -34.66
N ARG A 447 -16.63 10.78 -34.49
CA ARG A 447 -16.08 10.14 -33.28
C ARG A 447 -16.04 11.11 -32.09
N ARG A 448 -16.39 10.64 -30.89
CA ARG A 448 -16.03 11.26 -29.60
C ARG A 448 -14.71 10.69 -29.04
N GLY A 449 -14.06 11.47 -28.18
CA GLY A 449 -12.67 11.27 -27.76
C GLY A 449 -12.37 10.14 -26.76
N SER A 450 -11.08 9.94 -26.49
CA SER A 450 -10.54 8.85 -25.68
C SER A 450 -10.65 9.09 -24.16
N VAL A 451 -11.42 8.25 -23.46
CA VAL A 451 -11.40 8.13 -21.98
C VAL A 451 -11.46 6.64 -21.54
N ARG A 452 -11.53 5.68 -22.48
CA ARG A 452 -12.04 4.32 -22.20
C ARG A 452 -11.00 3.30 -21.69
N ALA A 453 -9.71 3.66 -21.64
CA ALA A 453 -8.61 2.72 -21.39
C ALA A 453 -8.54 2.14 -19.96
N GLY A 454 -9.01 2.87 -18.94
CA GLY A 454 -9.03 2.38 -17.55
C GLY A 454 -10.18 1.43 -17.24
N LEU A 455 -11.33 1.61 -17.89
CA LEU A 455 -12.56 0.87 -17.61
C LEU A 455 -12.67 -0.45 -18.39
N SER A 456 -11.95 -0.60 -19.50
CA SER A 456 -12.00 -1.82 -20.34
C SER A 456 -11.60 -3.07 -19.59
N ASN A 457 -10.59 -3.00 -18.72
CA ASN A 457 -9.99 -4.19 -18.12
C ASN A 457 -10.87 -4.76 -16.98
N ALA A 458 -11.48 -3.88 -16.17
CA ALA A 458 -12.48 -4.27 -15.18
C ALA A 458 -13.75 -4.83 -15.85
N ALA A 459 -14.22 -4.21 -16.94
CA ALA A 459 -15.35 -4.70 -17.71
C ALA A 459 -15.07 -6.05 -18.40
N ALA A 460 -13.85 -6.26 -18.91
CA ALA A 460 -13.45 -7.53 -19.52
C ALA A 460 -13.37 -8.68 -18.50
N ALA A 461 -12.84 -8.42 -17.30
CA ALA A 461 -12.84 -9.40 -16.21
C ALA A 461 -14.27 -9.76 -15.77
N ALA A 462 -15.15 -8.77 -15.60
CA ALA A 462 -16.55 -8.99 -15.26
C ALA A 462 -17.32 -9.74 -16.37
N ALA A 463 -17.07 -9.42 -17.65
CA ALA A 463 -17.66 -10.11 -18.78
C ALA A 463 -17.18 -11.56 -18.91
N SER A 464 -15.90 -11.83 -18.62
CA SER A 464 -15.35 -13.20 -18.60
C SER A 464 -15.99 -14.05 -17.49
N ALA A 465 -16.16 -13.49 -16.29
CA ALA A 465 -16.84 -14.18 -15.19
C ALA A 465 -18.34 -14.40 -15.49
N ALA A 466 -19.03 -13.39 -16.06
CA ALA A 466 -20.43 -13.51 -16.45
C ALA A 466 -20.64 -14.55 -17.58
N ALA A 467 -19.73 -14.63 -18.55
CA ALA A 467 -19.76 -15.63 -19.61
C ALA A 467 -19.54 -17.05 -19.07
N ALA A 468 -18.64 -17.22 -18.09
CA ALA A 468 -18.44 -18.51 -17.42
C ALA A 468 -19.68 -18.96 -16.63
N ALA A 469 -20.35 -18.05 -15.92
CA ALA A 469 -21.61 -18.34 -15.24
C ALA A 469 -22.75 -18.65 -16.24
N ALA A 470 -22.86 -17.89 -17.33
CA ALA A 470 -23.86 -18.13 -18.38
C ALA A 470 -23.67 -19.49 -19.08
N ALA A 471 -22.43 -19.97 -19.21
CA ALA A 471 -22.12 -21.27 -19.80
C ALA A 471 -22.53 -22.47 -18.91
N MET A 472 -22.74 -22.27 -17.61
CA MET A 472 -23.19 -23.35 -16.70
C MET A 472 -24.72 -23.50 -16.62
N LEU A 473 -25.48 -22.43 -16.87
CA LEU A 473 -26.95 -22.45 -16.82
C LEU A 473 -27.62 -23.55 -17.68
N PRO A 474 -27.16 -23.89 -18.90
CA PRO A 474 -27.78 -24.93 -19.71
C PRO A 474 -27.68 -26.36 -19.13
N GLN A 475 -26.73 -26.64 -18.23
CA GLN A 475 -26.53 -27.99 -17.68
C GLN A 475 -27.31 -28.27 -16.39
N LEU A 476 -27.92 -27.24 -15.79
CA LEU A 476 -28.79 -27.38 -14.60
C LEU A 476 -30.26 -27.68 -14.93
N ASN A 477 -30.64 -27.71 -16.21
CA ASN A 477 -31.99 -28.08 -16.68
C ASN A 477 -32.06 -29.51 -17.24
N ALA A 478 -31.09 -30.37 -16.92
CA ALA A 478 -30.93 -31.70 -17.52
C ALA A 478 -30.71 -32.84 -16.50
N PHE A 479 -30.91 -32.57 -15.20
CA PHE A 479 -30.90 -33.53 -14.09
C PHE A 479 -31.94 -33.11 -13.04
#